data_AF-A0A9E6AH79-F1
#
_entry.id   AF-A0A9E6AH79-F1
#
_cell.length_a   1.000
_cell.length_b   1.000
_cell.length_c   1.000
_cell.angle_alpha   90.00
_cell.angle_beta   90.00
_cell.angle_gamma   90.00
#
_symmetry.space_group_name_H-M   'P 1'
#
loop_
_entity.id
_entity.type
_entity.pdbx_description
1 polymer ?
#
loop_
_entity_poly.entity_id
_entity_poly.type
_entity_poly.pdbx_seq_one_letter_code
_entity_poly.pdbx_strand_id
1 'polypeptide(L)'
;MKDYAKKLMPDQDLDFGILPDLLCYALRKAQTSISENLNVPTYGLDISSGQLFLLVLLEANPGQTAASLARASQMDKSSLTPFLTRLEA
;
A
#
# COMPACT_ATOMS: atom_id res chain seq x y z
N MET A 1 15.86 13.85 7.28
CA MET A 1 15.46 13.29 8.60
C MET A 1 14.55 14.20 9.42
N LYS A 2 14.65 15.54 9.35
CA LYS A 2 13.79 16.45 10.12
C LYS A 2 12.30 16.45 9.68
N ASP A 3 12.01 16.17 8.41
CA ASP A 3 10.63 16.18 7.89
C ASP A 3 9.80 14.92 8.23
N TYR A 4 10.46 13.79 8.49
CA TYR A 4 9.79 12.55 8.89
C TYR A 4 9.13 12.67 10.26
N ALA A 5 9.81 13.33 11.20
CA ALA A 5 9.29 13.52 12.55
C ALA A 5 8.03 14.40 12.56
N LYS A 6 7.97 15.42 11.70
CA LYS A 6 6.85 16.35 11.63
C LYS A 6 5.57 15.70 11.10
N LYS A 7 5.65 14.75 10.18
CA LYS A 7 4.49 14.00 9.66
C LYS A 7 3.90 13.00 10.67
N LEU A 8 4.69 12.59 11.66
CA LEU A 8 4.28 11.65 12.72
C LEU A 8 3.67 12.34 13.94
N MET A 9 3.85 13.66 14.09
CA MET A 9 3.22 14.40 15.18
C MET A 9 1.72 14.50 14.88
N PRO A 10 0.85 14.00 15.77
CA PRO A 10 -0.59 14.18 15.59
C PRO A 10 -0.89 15.68 15.45
N ASP A 11 -1.88 16.03 14.63
CA ASP A 11 -2.48 17.36 14.68
C ASP A 11 -2.92 17.59 16.13
N GLN A 12 -2.18 18.45 16.84
CA GLN A 12 -2.33 18.60 18.29
C GLN A 12 -3.69 19.18 18.69
N ASP A 13 -4.48 19.62 17.70
CA ASP A 13 -5.80 20.20 17.87
C ASP A 13 -6.95 19.19 17.66
N LEU A 14 -6.67 17.92 17.31
CA LEU A 14 -7.69 16.89 17.14
C LEU A 14 -7.84 16.02 18.40
N ASP A 15 -9.06 15.93 18.91
CA ASP A 15 -9.43 14.90 19.90
C ASP A 15 -9.65 13.56 19.18
N PHE A 16 -8.78 12.61 19.46
CA PHE A 16 -8.82 11.28 18.86
C PHE A 16 -9.67 10.28 19.68
N GLY A 17 -10.25 10.69 20.81
CA GLY A 17 -11.06 9.83 21.68
C GLY A 17 -10.32 8.53 22.04
N ILE A 18 -10.99 7.38 21.82
CA ILE A 18 -10.42 6.05 22.11
C ILE A 18 -9.40 5.55 21.07
N LEU A 19 -9.26 6.22 19.94
CA LEU A 19 -8.44 5.71 18.82
C LEU A 19 -7.00 5.39 19.22
N PRO A 20 -6.29 6.20 20.03
CA PRO A 20 -4.91 5.90 20.44
C PRO A 20 -4.76 4.59 21.24
N ASP A 21 -5.84 4.13 21.89
CA ASP A 21 -5.85 2.89 22.68
C ASP A 21 -6.18 1.65 21.83
N LEU A 22 -6.61 1.84 20.58
CA LEU A 22 -6.98 0.74 19.69
C LEU A 22 -5.78 0.26 18.87
N LEU A 23 -5.45 -1.03 18.99
CA LEU A 23 -4.42 -1.67 18.18
C LEU A 23 -4.65 -1.48 16.66
N CYS A 24 -5.91 -1.54 16.21
CA CYS A 24 -6.25 -1.38 14.80
C CYS A 24 -5.89 0.02 14.28
N TYR A 25 -6.00 1.07 15.11
CA TYR A 25 -5.63 2.42 14.74
C TYR A 25 -4.11 2.56 14.59
N ALA A 26 -3.35 1.99 15.54
CA ALA A 26 -1.89 1.94 15.44
C ALA A 26 -1.44 1.17 14.18
N LEU A 27 -2.05 0.02 13.89
CA LEU A 27 -1.75 -0.77 12.68
C LEU A 27 -2.08 0.00 11.39
N ARG A 28 -3.22 0.68 11.32
CA ARG A 28 -3.59 1.48 10.15
C ARG A 28 -2.61 2.62 9.91
N LYS A 29 -2.21 3.35 10.97
CA LYS A 29 -1.19 4.40 10.86
C LYS A 29 0.15 3.87 10.38
N ALA A 30 0.61 2.75 10.96
CA ALA A 30 1.85 2.10 10.55
C ALA A 30 1.80 1.67 9.08
N GLN A 31 0.73 0.99 8.66
CA GLN A 31 0.53 0.54 7.29
C GLN A 31 0.56 1.71 6.29
N THR A 32 -0.17 2.80 6.55
CA THR A 32 -0.14 4.01 5.72
C THR A 32 1.27 4.61 5.66
N SER A 33 1.91 4.81 6.80
CA SER A 33 3.24 5.42 6.86
C SER A 33 4.29 4.59 6.12
N ILE A 34 4.27 3.27 6.27
CA ILE A 34 5.17 2.37 5.54
C ILE A 34 4.88 2.44 4.04
N SER A 35 3.61 2.45 3.63
CA SER A 35 3.23 2.43 2.22
C SER A 35 3.62 3.72 1.47
N GLU A 36 3.55 4.87 2.14
CA GLU A 36 3.99 6.17 1.60
C GLU A 36 5.51 6.29 1.50
N ASN A 37 6.23 5.58 2.38
CA ASN A 37 7.68 5.64 2.48
C ASN A 37 8.38 4.43 1.87
N LEU A 38 7.61 3.55 1.25
CA LEU A 38 8.11 2.37 0.59
C LEU A 38 8.92 2.81 -0.65
N ASN A 39 10.23 2.92 -0.48
CA ASN A 39 11.17 3.30 -1.54
C ASN A 39 11.92 2.06 -2.04
N VAL A 40 11.17 1.08 -2.54
CA VAL A 40 11.79 -0.08 -3.21
C VAL A 40 12.33 0.41 -4.55
N PRO A 41 13.58 0.09 -4.93
CA PRO A 41 14.11 0.46 -6.23
C PRO A 41 13.25 -0.15 -7.33
N THR A 42 12.44 0.66 -8.00
CA THR A 42 11.61 0.22 -9.13
C THR A 42 12.40 0.23 -10.45
N TYR A 43 13.71 0.51 -10.41
CA TYR A 43 14.60 0.58 -11.58
C TYR A 43 14.06 1.46 -12.72
N GLY A 44 13.39 2.57 -12.37
CA GLY A 44 12.80 3.50 -13.33
C GLY A 44 11.36 3.16 -13.75
N LEU A 45 10.76 2.11 -13.19
CA LEU A 45 9.34 1.83 -13.35
C LEU A 45 8.52 2.77 -12.48
N ASP A 46 7.61 3.52 -13.10
CA ASP A 46 6.58 4.30 -12.42
C ASP A 46 5.46 3.36 -11.94
N ILE A 47 5.72 2.67 -10.83
CA ILE A 47 4.80 1.74 -10.16
C ILE A 47 4.59 2.11 -8.70
N SER A 48 3.36 2.00 -8.22
CA SER A 48 3.01 2.17 -6.82
C SER A 48 3.40 0.96 -5.96
N SER A 49 3.42 1.13 -4.64
CA SER A 49 3.67 0.02 -3.69
C SER A 49 2.65 -1.12 -3.84
N GLY A 50 1.38 -0.80 -4.09
CA GLY A 50 0.35 -1.82 -4.37
C GLY A 50 0.63 -2.60 -5.67
N GLN A 51 1.04 -1.91 -6.73
CA GLN A 51 1.40 -2.53 -8.00
C GLN A 51 2.62 -3.44 -7.86
N LEU A 52 3.64 -3.02 -7.10
CA LEU A 52 4.78 -3.88 -6.78
C LEU A 52 4.34 -5.15 -6.05
N PHE A 53 3.46 -5.05 -5.05
CA PHE A 53 2.97 -6.23 -4.32
C PHE A 53 2.21 -7.19 -5.23
N LEU A 54 1.41 -6.66 -6.16
CA LEU A 54 0.74 -7.48 -7.16
C LEU A 54 1.73 -8.20 -8.08
N LEU A 55 2.81 -7.55 -8.53
CA LEU A 55 3.84 -8.18 -9.37
C LEU A 55 4.55 -9.32 -8.64
N VAL A 56 4.91 -9.11 -7.36
CA VAL A 56 5.50 -10.17 -6.52
C VAL A 56 4.54 -11.36 -6.36
N LEU A 57 3.24 -11.09 -6.19
CA LEU A 57 2.21 -12.14 -6.11
C LEU A 57 2.02 -12.87 -7.44
N LEU A 58 2.05 -12.16 -8.57
CA LEU A 58 1.98 -12.75 -9.91
C LEU A 58 3.15 -13.72 -10.16
N GLU A 59 4.37 -13.28 -9.87
CA GLU A 59 5.58 -14.08 -10.03
C GLU A 59 5.54 -15.35 -9.18
N ALA A 60 5.10 -15.24 -7.93
CA ALA A 60 5.02 -16.39 -7.02
C ALA A 60 3.84 -17.33 -7.32
N ASN A 61 2.83 -16.90 -8.09
CA ASN A 61 1.59 -17.65 -8.28
C ASN A 61 1.12 -17.68 -9.76
N PRO A 62 1.89 -18.34 -10.65
CA PRO A 62 1.49 -18.49 -12.05
C PRO A 62 0.16 -19.24 -12.19
N GLY A 63 -0.68 -18.80 -13.12
CA GLY A 63 -2.00 -19.40 -13.39
C GLY A 63 -3.12 -19.00 -12.43
N GLN A 64 -2.85 -18.13 -11.44
CA GLN A 64 -3.90 -17.58 -10.59
C GLN A 64 -4.77 -16.56 -11.33
N THR A 65 -6.01 -16.40 -10.84
CA THR A 65 -6.95 -15.42 -11.40
C THR A 65 -6.66 -14.01 -10.87
N ALA A 66 -6.92 -13.00 -11.71
CA ALA A 66 -6.86 -11.58 -11.35
C ALA A 66 -7.66 -11.25 -10.07
N ALA A 67 -8.83 -11.87 -9.88
CA ALA A 67 -9.65 -11.68 -8.69
C ALA A 67 -9.01 -12.24 -7.41
N SER A 68 -8.30 -13.37 -7.51
CA SER A 68 -7.55 -13.95 -6.39
C SER A 68 -6.40 -13.03 -5.98
N LEU A 69 -5.64 -12.57 -6.98
CA LEU A 69 -4.50 -11.69 -6.78
C LEU A 69 -4.91 -10.31 -6.24
N ALA A 70 -6.06 -9.76 -6.65
CA ALA A 70 -6.62 -8.52 -6.09
C ALA A 70 -6.89 -8.61 -4.59
N ARG A 71 -7.54 -9.69 -4.16
CA ARG A 71 -7.82 -9.91 -2.74
C ARG A 71 -6.54 -10.06 -1.93
N ALA A 72 -5.55 -10.79 -2.46
CA ALA A 72 -4.27 -11.01 -1.79
C ALA A 72 -3.40 -9.74 -1.70
N SER A 73 -3.41 -8.90 -2.75
CA SER A 73 -2.67 -7.63 -2.80
C SER A 73 -3.34 -6.48 -2.06
N GLN A 74 -4.58 -6.67 -1.57
CA GLN A 74 -5.43 -5.61 -1.00
C GLN A 74 -5.65 -4.43 -1.95
N MET A 75 -5.45 -4.64 -3.27
CA MET A 75 -5.77 -3.66 -4.29
C MET A 75 -7.27 -3.69 -4.58
N ASP A 76 -7.86 -2.51 -4.74
CA ASP A 76 -9.22 -2.41 -5.24
C ASP A 76 -9.29 -2.87 -6.71
N LYS A 77 -10.45 -3.42 -7.10
CA LYS A 77 -10.65 -3.96 -8.45
C LYS A 77 -10.51 -2.89 -9.53
N SER A 78 -10.87 -1.64 -9.24
CA SER A 78 -10.76 -0.50 -10.15
C SER A 78 -9.32 -0.12 -10.46
N SER A 79 -8.38 -0.39 -9.56
CA SER A 79 -6.94 -0.18 -9.77
C SER A 79 -6.26 -1.38 -10.44
N LEU A 80 -6.76 -2.60 -10.19
CA LEU A 80 -6.11 -3.82 -10.64
C LEU A 80 -6.32 -4.11 -12.13
N THR A 81 -7.56 -4.07 -12.63
CA THR A 81 -7.84 -4.42 -14.03
C THR A 81 -7.06 -3.53 -15.02
N PRO A 82 -7.05 -2.19 -14.88
CA PRO A 82 -6.28 -1.34 -15.80
C PRO A 82 -4.78 -1.61 -15.75
N PHE A 83 -4.25 -1.95 -14.57
CA PHE A 83 -2.84 -2.27 -14.42
C PHE A 83 -2.47 -3.59 -15.08
N LEU A 84 -3.29 -4.64 -14.92
CA LEU A 84 -3.08 -5.90 -15.64
C LEU A 84 -3.17 -5.72 -17.16
N THR A 85 -4.16 -4.96 -17.64
CA THR A 85 -4.26 -4.63 -19.08
C THR A 85 -3.03 -3.88 -19.58
N ARG A 86 -2.45 -2.97 -18.78
CA ARG A 86 -1.18 -2.29 -19.12
C ARG A 86 0.00 -3.25 -19.22
N LEU A 87 0.03 -4.34 -18.45
CA LEU A 87 1.10 -5.35 -18.49
C LEU A 87 0.95 -6.32 -19.67
N GLU A 88 -0.27 -6.55 -20.15
CA GLU A 88 -0.58 -7.42 -21.29
C GLU A 88 -0.39 -6.74 -22.66
N ALA A 89 -0.39 -5.41 -22.69
CA ALA A 89 -0.22 -4.59 -23.90
C ALA A 89 1.24 -4.50 -24.35
#